data_AF-A0A8H4XMP5-F1
#
_entry.id   AF-A0A8H4XMP5-F1
#
_cell.length_a   1.000
_cell.length_b   1.000
_cell.length_c   1.000
_cell.angle_alpha   90.00
_cell.angle_beta   90.00
_cell.angle_gamma   90.00
#
_symmetry.space_group_name_H-M   'P 1'
#
loop_
_entity.id
_entity.type
_entity.pdbx_description
1 polymer ?
#
loop_
_entity_poly.entity_id
_entity_poly.type
_entity_poly.pdbx_seq_one_letter_code
_entity_poly.pdbx_strand_id
1 'polypeptide(L)'
;MAASMALGNVANAMPAPPQVTSAPDFSLAKRQQPAGGASSVLKAPMTIAAGETFDGKDAIFDRGVDCTGQAEGGDSDAVFILEAGASLSNVVIGPNQIEGVHCNGGCTITNVWWDAVCEDAFSIKKQADGETTTINGGGAKGAEDKVIQHNGGGTVVIKDFTVSDFGKLYRSCGNCDEMPARHVEVSGVTASDGSMLVGINPNMGDTATITDVTLTNVKSECITFKGVTDGGEPEEVGTCDGAGGAGAGGASDAAPTDGATPTSASPDAPATSAVEESEATPSAVDESNSGDEKKEESGDEKKEESGDEKKEESDEKKEESSDEADAE
;
A
#
# COMPACT_ATOMS: atom_id res chain seq x y z
N MET A 1 46.53 57.91 -8.80
CA MET A 1 45.55 56.96 -9.37
C MET A 1 45.27 55.94 -8.28
N ALA A 2 44.09 56.01 -7.65
CA ALA A 2 43.71 55.14 -6.54
C ALA A 2 43.05 53.87 -7.10
N ALA A 3 43.59 52.70 -6.75
CA ALA A 3 43.02 51.40 -7.09
C ALA A 3 42.08 50.95 -5.95
N SER A 4 40.80 50.76 -6.29
CA SER A 4 39.78 50.25 -5.38
C SER A 4 39.62 48.74 -5.62
N MET A 5 39.94 47.91 -4.62
CA MET A 5 39.66 46.48 -4.63
C MET A 5 38.24 46.24 -4.11
N ALA A 6 37.41 45.58 -4.91
CA ALA A 6 36.09 45.11 -4.49
C ALA A 6 36.20 43.63 -4.07
N LEU A 7 35.86 43.35 -2.81
CA LEU A 7 35.69 42.00 -2.28
C LEU A 7 34.28 41.52 -2.65
N GLY A 8 34.20 40.45 -3.43
CA GLY A 8 32.94 39.76 -3.74
C GLY A 8 32.55 38.80 -2.61
N ASN A 9 31.36 38.98 -2.06
CA ASN A 9 30.75 37.99 -1.17
C ASN A 9 30.06 36.93 -2.03
N VAL A 10 30.48 35.67 -1.90
CA VAL A 10 29.72 34.50 -2.37
C VAL A 10 28.87 33.99 -1.22
N ALA A 11 27.55 34.08 -1.36
CA ALA A 11 26.60 33.50 -0.43
C ALA A 11 26.26 32.07 -0.89
N ASN A 12 26.54 31.06 -0.06
CA ASN A 12 26.05 29.70 -0.26
C ASN A 12 24.55 29.67 -0.03
N ALA A 13 23.78 29.37 -1.08
CA ALA A 13 22.35 29.08 -0.95
C ALA A 13 22.16 27.67 -0.40
N MET A 14 21.56 27.56 0.79
CA MET A 14 21.08 26.28 1.33
C MET A 14 19.78 25.88 0.59
N PRO A 15 19.53 24.57 0.36
CA PRO A 15 18.25 24.11 -0.17
C PRO A 15 17.11 24.51 0.77
N ALA A 16 16.04 25.06 0.20
CA ALA A 16 14.90 25.53 0.96
C ALA A 16 14.20 24.36 1.68
N PRO A 17 13.79 24.53 2.95
CA PRO A 17 13.02 23.52 3.66
C PRO A 17 11.67 23.28 2.95
N PRO A 18 11.14 22.05 2.99
CA PRO A 18 9.84 21.73 2.39
C PRO A 18 8.76 22.65 2.97
N GLN A 19 7.99 23.25 2.07
CA GLN A 19 6.96 24.22 2.41
C GLN A 19 5.75 23.46 2.97
N VAL A 20 5.52 23.55 4.29
CA VAL A 20 4.32 23.00 4.92
C VAL A 20 3.20 24.04 4.80
N THR A 21 2.24 23.81 3.91
CA THR A 21 1.02 24.60 3.81
C THR A 21 -0.14 23.91 4.54
N SER A 22 -1.09 24.69 5.06
CA SER A 22 -2.31 24.14 5.65
C SER A 22 -3.08 23.31 4.62
N ALA A 23 -3.55 22.13 5.02
CA ALA A 23 -4.35 21.25 4.18
C ALA A 23 -5.65 21.95 3.71
N PRO A 24 -6.07 21.77 2.45
CA PRO A 24 -7.33 22.29 1.96
C PRO A 24 -8.52 21.61 2.67
N ASP A 25 -9.54 22.40 3.02
CA ASP A 25 -10.76 21.92 3.66
C ASP A 25 -11.70 21.29 2.62
N PHE A 26 -11.59 19.97 2.44
CA PHE A 26 -12.54 19.19 1.67
C PHE A 26 -13.51 18.46 2.61
N SER A 27 -14.72 19.01 2.67
CA SER A 27 -15.81 18.55 3.54
C SER A 27 -16.18 17.08 3.33
N LEU A 28 -15.95 16.33 4.40
CA LEU A 28 -16.31 14.95 4.69
C LEU A 28 -17.82 14.75 4.77
N ALA A 29 -18.42 14.08 3.78
CA ALA A 29 -19.76 13.53 3.97
C ALA A 29 -19.69 12.32 4.93
N LYS A 30 -19.75 12.63 6.22
CA LYS A 30 -20.12 11.74 7.34
C LYS A 30 -19.04 10.78 7.85
N ARG A 31 -18.08 11.37 8.59
CA ARG A 31 -17.59 10.87 9.89
C ARG A 31 -16.79 9.54 9.88
N GLN A 32 -15.72 9.43 9.09
CA GLN A 32 -14.73 8.35 9.28
C GLN A 32 -13.24 8.72 9.06
N GLN A 33 -12.89 9.74 8.27
CA GLN A 33 -11.50 10.20 8.13
C GLN A 33 -11.15 11.25 9.21
N PRO A 34 -9.93 11.23 9.81
CA PRO A 34 -9.47 12.27 10.72
C PRO A 34 -9.40 13.64 10.04
N ALA A 35 -9.66 14.70 10.79
CA ALA A 35 -9.56 16.06 10.29
C ALA A 35 -8.08 16.47 10.18
N GLY A 36 -7.59 16.60 8.93
CA GLY A 36 -6.42 17.35 8.50
C GLY A 36 -5.24 17.44 9.48
N GLY A 37 -4.35 16.44 9.45
CA GLY A 37 -2.99 16.57 9.94
C GLY A 37 -2.12 17.47 9.05
N ALA A 38 -0.82 17.55 9.36
CA ALA A 38 0.15 18.21 8.49
C ALA A 38 0.12 17.61 7.07
N SER A 39 0.52 18.37 6.04
CA SER A 39 0.66 17.84 4.68
C SER A 39 2.12 17.76 4.26
N SER A 40 2.50 16.72 3.52
CA SER A 40 3.83 16.49 2.97
C SER A 40 3.74 16.09 1.50
N VAL A 41 4.46 16.81 0.63
CA VAL A 41 4.62 16.46 -0.78
C VAL A 41 5.96 15.77 -0.97
N LEU A 42 5.93 14.48 -1.30
CA LEU A 42 7.09 13.61 -1.44
C LEU A 42 7.63 13.64 -2.87
N LYS A 43 8.90 14.04 -3.02
CA LYS A 43 9.57 14.07 -4.32
C LYS A 43 9.93 12.68 -4.87
N ALA A 44 9.96 11.68 -4.01
CA ALA A 44 10.17 10.27 -4.31
C ALA A 44 9.32 9.43 -3.33
N PRO A 45 9.06 8.15 -3.62
CA PRO A 45 8.35 7.27 -2.68
C PRO A 45 9.03 7.27 -1.31
N MET A 46 8.24 7.29 -0.25
CA MET A 46 8.76 7.07 1.10
C MET A 46 8.83 5.58 1.37
N THR A 47 10.05 5.03 1.35
CA THR A 47 10.28 3.63 1.70
C THR A 47 10.34 3.44 3.20
N ILE A 48 9.53 2.52 3.72
CA ILE A 48 9.61 2.03 5.10
C ILE A 48 10.35 0.70 5.05
N ALA A 49 11.50 0.63 5.72
CA ALA A 49 12.38 -0.52 5.64
C ALA A 49 11.76 -1.76 6.30
N ALA A 50 12.33 -2.92 5.98
CA ALA A 50 11.80 -4.21 6.44
C ALA A 50 11.68 -4.27 7.97
N GLY A 51 10.48 -4.60 8.45
CA GLY A 51 10.15 -4.66 9.88
C GLY A 51 10.05 -3.30 10.60
N GLU A 52 10.21 -2.17 9.90
CA GLU A 52 10.06 -0.85 10.49
C GLU A 52 8.62 -0.35 10.45
N THR A 53 8.30 0.61 11.32
CA THR A 53 6.96 1.20 11.43
C THR A 53 7.02 2.70 11.18
N PHE A 54 6.06 3.21 10.42
CA PHE A 54 5.81 4.63 10.24
C PHE A 54 4.41 5.02 10.68
N ASP A 55 4.34 5.99 11.59
CA ASP A 55 3.09 6.62 12.01
C ASP A 55 3.01 8.04 11.44
N GLY A 56 2.08 8.25 10.52
CA GLY A 56 1.84 9.52 9.85
C GLY A 56 1.13 10.55 10.72
N LYS A 57 0.59 10.17 11.89
CA LYS A 57 -0.14 11.09 12.79
C LYS A 57 -1.28 11.84 12.09
N ASP A 58 -2.02 11.11 11.26
CA ASP A 58 -3.12 11.58 10.42
C ASP A 58 -2.72 12.68 9.39
N ALA A 59 -1.42 12.75 9.06
CA ALA A 59 -0.90 13.64 8.03
C ALA A 59 -1.28 13.17 6.61
N ILE A 60 -1.42 14.15 5.72
CA ILE A 60 -1.67 13.94 4.29
C ILE A 60 -0.33 13.82 3.56
N PHE A 61 -0.14 12.75 2.80
CA PHE A 61 1.03 12.50 1.96
C PHE A 61 0.62 12.40 0.49
N ASP A 62 1.39 13.03 -0.36
CA ASP A 62 1.06 13.22 -1.77
C ASP A 62 2.37 13.27 -2.59
N ARG A 63 2.33 13.09 -3.91
CA ARG A 63 3.51 13.15 -4.79
C ARG A 63 3.64 14.50 -5.52
N GLY A 64 2.59 15.31 -5.52
CA GLY A 64 2.51 16.62 -6.16
C GLY A 64 2.44 16.51 -7.68
N VAL A 65 1.88 15.42 -8.19
CA VAL A 65 1.74 15.14 -9.62
C VAL A 65 0.28 14.87 -9.95
N ASP A 66 -0.15 15.23 -11.16
CA ASP A 66 -1.52 14.96 -11.58
C ASP A 66 -1.71 13.44 -11.79
N CYS A 67 -2.87 12.94 -11.36
CA CYS A 67 -3.27 11.56 -11.60
C CYS A 67 -3.32 11.26 -13.11
N THR A 68 -2.72 10.13 -13.51
CA THR A 68 -2.66 9.67 -14.90
C THR A 68 -3.78 8.69 -15.27
N GLY A 69 -4.72 8.44 -14.34
CA GLY A 69 -5.80 7.47 -14.51
C GLY A 69 -5.28 6.04 -14.53
N GLN A 70 -5.83 5.22 -15.43
CA GLN A 70 -5.50 3.80 -15.59
C GLN A 70 -4.21 3.54 -16.39
N ALA A 71 -3.31 4.52 -16.46
CA ALA A 71 -2.00 4.33 -17.06
C ALA A 71 -1.04 3.76 -16.02
N GLU A 72 -0.59 2.52 -16.27
CA GLU A 72 0.22 1.73 -15.32
C GLU A 72 1.45 2.48 -14.83
N GLY A 73 1.51 2.67 -13.51
CA GLY A 73 2.63 3.24 -12.77
C GLY A 73 3.68 2.20 -12.35
N GLY A 74 4.80 2.70 -11.83
CA GLY A 74 5.84 1.89 -11.23
C GLY A 74 6.08 2.23 -9.75
N ASP A 75 6.99 1.48 -9.11
CA ASP A 75 7.40 1.75 -7.72
C ASP A 75 7.88 3.19 -7.51
N SER A 76 8.47 3.83 -8.53
CA SER A 76 8.89 5.24 -8.48
C SER A 76 7.75 6.23 -8.35
N ASP A 77 6.52 5.82 -8.64
CA ASP A 77 5.32 6.64 -8.67
C ASP A 77 4.47 6.48 -7.40
N ALA A 78 4.77 5.46 -6.59
CA ALA A 78 4.09 5.17 -5.32
C ALA A 78 4.29 6.29 -4.28
N VAL A 79 3.30 6.55 -3.43
CA VAL A 79 3.46 7.44 -2.25
C VAL A 79 4.36 6.78 -1.20
N PHE A 80 4.07 5.52 -0.87
CA PHE A 80 4.85 4.71 0.08
C PHE A 80 5.24 3.37 -0.53
N ILE A 81 6.42 2.88 -0.15
CA ILE A 81 6.84 1.50 -0.38
C ILE A 81 7.09 0.86 0.98
N LEU A 82 6.36 -0.21 1.29
CA LEU A 82 6.51 -0.98 2.52
C LEU A 82 7.31 -2.24 2.18
N GLU A 83 8.52 -2.35 2.71
CA GLU A 83 9.30 -3.59 2.60
C GLU A 83 8.76 -4.66 3.55
N ALA A 84 9.19 -5.91 3.37
CA ALA A 84 8.69 -7.06 4.12
C ALA A 84 8.62 -6.81 5.64
N GLY A 85 7.45 -7.04 6.23
CA GLY A 85 7.17 -6.83 7.66
C GLY A 85 6.98 -5.38 8.09
N ALA A 86 7.10 -4.40 7.18
CA ALA A 86 6.90 -2.99 7.52
C ALA A 86 5.44 -2.68 7.88
N SER A 87 5.25 -1.62 8.67
CA SER A 87 3.93 -1.15 9.10
C SER A 87 3.72 0.33 8.82
N LEU A 88 2.52 0.69 8.33
CA LEU A 88 2.08 2.06 8.08
C LEU A 88 0.82 2.37 8.88
N SER A 89 0.77 3.49 9.60
CA SER A 89 -0.44 3.87 10.32
C SER A 89 -0.75 5.35 10.29
N ASN A 90 -2.04 5.67 10.41
CA ASN A 90 -2.55 7.05 10.55
C ASN A 90 -2.02 7.96 9.43
N VAL A 91 -2.27 7.54 8.19
CA VAL A 91 -1.83 8.24 6.99
C VAL A 91 -3.04 8.53 6.12
N VAL A 92 -3.10 9.73 5.55
CA VAL A 92 -4.02 10.06 4.47
C VAL A 92 -3.20 10.21 3.19
N ILE A 93 -3.58 9.50 2.14
CA ILE A 93 -3.02 9.61 0.81
C ILE A 93 -3.85 10.62 0.03
N GLY A 94 -3.19 11.73 -0.37
CA GLY A 94 -3.80 12.80 -1.14
C GLY A 94 -4.08 12.43 -2.60
N PRO A 95 -4.82 13.27 -3.34
CA PRO A 95 -5.25 12.97 -4.70
C PRO A 95 -4.17 13.18 -5.78
N ASN A 96 -3.07 13.89 -5.50
CA ASN A 96 -2.04 14.20 -6.52
C ASN A 96 -0.93 13.14 -6.49
N GLN A 97 -1.35 11.91 -6.76
CA GLN A 97 -0.52 10.71 -6.82
C GLN A 97 -0.91 9.88 -8.04
N ILE A 98 -0.01 9.00 -8.48
CA ILE A 98 -0.24 8.06 -9.58
C ILE A 98 -0.48 6.65 -8.99
N GLU A 99 0.46 6.20 -8.16
CA GLU A 99 0.37 4.95 -7.41
C GLU A 99 0.26 5.24 -5.90
N GLY A 100 -0.62 4.51 -5.21
CA GLY A 100 -0.88 4.72 -3.79
C GLY A 100 0.23 4.16 -2.88
N VAL A 101 0.02 2.97 -2.33
CA VAL A 101 0.98 2.32 -1.42
C VAL A 101 1.35 0.94 -1.95
N HIS A 102 2.65 0.67 -2.07
CA HIS A 102 3.17 -0.64 -2.48
C HIS A 102 3.66 -1.44 -1.27
N CYS A 103 3.50 -2.75 -1.35
CA CYS A 103 3.93 -3.71 -0.34
C CYS A 103 4.79 -4.82 -0.98
N ASN A 104 6.02 -4.98 -0.47
CA ASN A 104 7.08 -5.85 -0.98
C ASN A 104 7.40 -6.97 0.03
N GLY A 105 6.45 -7.87 0.25
CA GLY A 105 6.41 -8.89 1.31
C GLY A 105 5.22 -8.64 2.23
N GLY A 106 4.84 -9.59 3.09
CA GLY A 106 3.73 -9.36 4.03
C GLY A 106 3.92 -8.08 4.87
N CYS A 107 2.99 -7.12 4.80
CA CYS A 107 3.04 -5.84 5.53
C CYS A 107 1.74 -5.55 6.29
N THR A 108 1.73 -4.50 7.13
CA THR A 108 0.53 -4.07 7.85
C THR A 108 0.22 -2.61 7.60
N ILE A 109 -1.03 -2.30 7.26
CA ILE A 109 -1.54 -0.92 7.24
C ILE A 109 -2.70 -0.78 8.22
N THR A 110 -2.71 0.31 8.99
CA THR A 110 -3.74 0.57 10.01
C THR A 110 -4.22 2.01 9.95
N ASN A 111 -5.53 2.23 9.79
CA ASN A 111 -6.09 3.58 9.68
C ASN A 111 -5.40 4.40 8.56
N VAL A 112 -5.31 3.81 7.36
CA VAL A 112 -4.80 4.49 6.16
C VAL A 112 -5.96 4.85 5.24
N TRP A 113 -6.01 6.10 4.81
CA TRP A 113 -7.10 6.66 4.01
C TRP A 113 -6.61 7.12 2.64
N TRP A 114 -7.42 6.95 1.60
CA TRP A 114 -7.17 7.50 0.27
C TRP A 114 -8.28 8.50 -0.07
N ASP A 115 -7.90 9.78 -0.19
CA ASP A 115 -8.82 10.86 -0.56
C ASP A 115 -9.30 10.73 -2.01
N ALA A 116 -8.46 10.20 -2.90
CA ALA A 116 -8.86 9.77 -4.23
C ALA A 116 -7.86 8.72 -4.73
N VAL A 117 -8.38 7.58 -5.16
CA VAL A 117 -7.56 6.58 -5.84
C VAL A 117 -7.34 7.03 -7.27
N CYS A 118 -6.12 6.86 -7.78
CA CYS A 118 -5.77 7.21 -9.16
C CYS A 118 -5.81 5.95 -10.03
N GLU A 119 -4.79 5.11 -9.90
CA GLU A 119 -4.76 3.77 -10.50
C GLU A 119 -5.27 2.73 -9.47
N ASP A 120 -4.38 2.31 -8.56
CA ASP A 120 -4.66 1.42 -7.43
C ASP A 120 -4.40 2.16 -6.10
N ALA A 121 -5.17 1.85 -5.06
CA ALA A 121 -4.93 2.42 -3.73
C ALA A 121 -3.75 1.72 -3.06
N PHE A 122 -3.77 0.38 -3.10
CA PHE A 122 -2.82 -0.48 -2.40
C PHE A 122 -2.46 -1.70 -3.24
N SER A 123 -1.17 -1.90 -3.48
CA SER A 123 -0.67 -2.96 -4.34
C SER A 123 0.30 -3.86 -3.59
N ILE A 124 -0.07 -5.13 -3.42
CA ILE A 124 0.82 -6.18 -2.90
C ILE A 124 1.66 -6.67 -4.07
N LYS A 125 2.77 -5.97 -4.34
CA LYS A 125 3.64 -6.24 -5.49
C LYS A 125 4.36 -7.58 -5.32
N LYS A 126 4.79 -7.89 -4.09
CA LYS A 126 5.45 -9.16 -3.74
C LYS A 126 4.89 -9.65 -2.41
N GLN A 127 4.74 -10.97 -2.27
CA GLN A 127 4.40 -11.66 -1.03
C GLN A 127 4.63 -13.15 -1.26
N ALA A 128 5.26 -13.84 -0.31
CA ALA A 128 5.50 -15.28 -0.44
C ALA A 128 4.26 -16.09 -0.03
N ASP A 129 4.18 -17.34 -0.48
CA ASP A 129 3.16 -18.27 0.02
C ASP A 129 3.31 -18.45 1.54
N GLY A 130 2.18 -18.45 2.26
CA GLY A 130 2.13 -18.46 3.72
C GLY A 130 2.41 -17.13 4.44
N GLU A 131 2.82 -16.07 3.73
CA GLU A 131 2.88 -14.71 4.29
C GLU A 131 1.49 -14.04 4.28
N THR A 132 1.33 -13.04 5.15
CA THR A 132 0.08 -12.29 5.29
C THR A 132 0.33 -10.80 5.27
N THR A 133 -0.44 -10.10 4.43
CA THR A 133 -0.63 -8.65 4.50
C THR A 133 -1.92 -8.34 5.24
N THR A 134 -1.90 -7.36 6.15
CA THR A 134 -3.07 -7.00 6.97
C THR A 134 -3.45 -5.53 6.77
N ILE A 135 -4.72 -5.29 6.47
CA ILE A 135 -5.35 -3.97 6.37
C ILE A 135 -6.36 -3.85 7.52
N ASN A 136 -6.11 -2.92 8.46
CA ASN A 136 -6.95 -2.71 9.64
C ASN A 136 -7.56 -1.31 9.64
N GLY A 137 -8.86 -1.21 9.36
CA GLY A 137 -9.55 0.07 9.26
C GLY A 137 -9.05 0.91 8.08
N GLY A 138 -9.39 2.19 8.11
CA GLY A 138 -9.09 3.09 6.99
C GLY A 138 -10.16 3.04 5.90
N GLY A 139 -9.84 3.60 4.75
CA GLY A 139 -10.79 3.61 3.64
C GLY A 139 -10.29 4.25 2.37
N ALA A 140 -11.02 4.06 1.28
CA ALA A 140 -10.68 4.61 -0.03
C ALA A 140 -11.93 5.05 -0.79
N LYS A 141 -11.78 5.99 -1.71
CA LYS A 141 -12.85 6.36 -2.65
C LYS A 141 -12.34 6.71 -4.04
N GLY A 142 -13.22 6.59 -5.02
CA GLY A 142 -12.99 7.03 -6.40
C GLY A 142 -12.04 6.13 -7.18
N ALA A 143 -11.96 4.84 -6.86
CA ALA A 143 -11.11 3.90 -7.61
C ALA A 143 -11.82 3.46 -8.89
N GLU A 144 -11.38 3.90 -10.06
CA GLU A 144 -12.04 3.55 -11.33
C GLU A 144 -12.07 2.04 -11.58
N ASP A 145 -10.96 1.34 -11.31
CA ASP A 145 -10.88 -0.12 -11.45
C ASP A 145 -10.67 -0.84 -10.12
N LYS A 146 -9.52 -0.70 -9.46
CA LYS A 146 -9.16 -1.54 -8.32
C LYS A 146 -8.70 -0.70 -7.13
N VAL A 147 -9.11 -1.12 -5.93
CA VAL A 147 -8.61 -0.52 -4.68
C VAL A 147 -7.40 -1.30 -4.20
N ILE A 148 -7.52 -2.63 -4.10
CA ILE A 148 -6.47 -3.54 -3.66
C ILE A 148 -6.11 -4.50 -4.78
N GLN A 149 -4.88 -4.36 -5.29
CA GLN A 149 -4.30 -5.24 -6.29
C GLN A 149 -3.33 -6.23 -5.61
N HIS A 150 -3.54 -7.53 -5.83
CA HIS A 150 -2.71 -8.59 -5.23
C HIS A 150 -1.93 -9.34 -6.31
N ASN A 151 -0.64 -9.03 -6.44
CA ASN A 151 0.27 -9.62 -7.41
C ASN A 151 1.13 -10.74 -6.79
N GLY A 152 1.54 -10.58 -5.53
CA GLY A 152 2.23 -11.63 -4.76
C GLY A 152 1.37 -12.86 -4.46
N GLY A 153 1.93 -13.90 -3.85
CA GLY A 153 1.18 -15.05 -3.31
C GLY A 153 0.68 -14.80 -1.89
N GLY A 154 0.20 -15.84 -1.21
CA GLY A 154 -0.14 -15.77 0.22
C GLY A 154 -1.49 -15.10 0.49
N THR A 155 -1.65 -14.50 1.67
CA THR A 155 -2.94 -14.01 2.17
C THR A 155 -2.99 -12.49 2.31
N VAL A 156 -4.12 -11.88 1.99
CA VAL A 156 -4.46 -10.54 2.47
C VAL A 156 -5.68 -10.59 3.38
N VAL A 157 -5.59 -9.90 4.51
CA VAL A 157 -6.68 -9.78 5.49
C VAL A 157 -7.16 -8.32 5.49
N ILE A 158 -8.43 -8.10 5.21
CA ILE A 158 -9.07 -6.78 5.08
C ILE A 158 -10.13 -6.66 6.17
N LYS A 159 -9.84 -5.84 7.19
CA LYS A 159 -10.67 -5.65 8.38
C LYS A 159 -11.18 -4.24 8.48
N ASP A 160 -12.47 -4.08 8.75
CA ASP A 160 -13.11 -2.81 9.13
C ASP A 160 -12.86 -1.64 8.15
N PHE A 161 -12.61 -1.96 6.88
CA PHE A 161 -12.31 -0.98 5.83
C PHE A 161 -13.59 -0.35 5.26
N THR A 162 -13.56 0.94 4.97
CA THR A 162 -14.66 1.62 4.26
C THR A 162 -14.27 1.98 2.84
N VAL A 163 -15.10 1.62 1.87
CA VAL A 163 -14.90 1.99 0.47
C VAL A 163 -16.17 2.57 -0.16
N SER A 164 -16.02 3.59 -1.00
CA SER A 164 -17.13 4.17 -1.75
C SER A 164 -16.72 4.57 -3.16
N ASP A 165 -17.60 4.42 -4.16
CA ASP A 165 -17.31 4.78 -5.55
C ASP A 165 -16.07 4.05 -6.08
N PHE A 166 -16.24 2.76 -6.40
CA PHE A 166 -15.11 1.89 -6.73
C PHE A 166 -15.44 0.83 -7.79
N GLY A 167 -14.47 0.44 -8.60
CA GLY A 167 -14.61 -0.72 -9.49
C GLY A 167 -14.65 -2.02 -8.68
N LYS A 168 -13.53 -2.39 -8.07
CA LYS A 168 -13.29 -3.64 -7.36
C LYS A 168 -12.53 -3.36 -6.06
N LEU A 169 -13.04 -3.83 -4.91
CA LEU A 169 -12.29 -3.64 -3.66
C LEU A 169 -11.01 -4.48 -3.66
N TYR A 170 -11.10 -5.76 -3.97
CA TYR A 170 -9.95 -6.66 -4.07
C TYR A 170 -9.96 -7.44 -5.37
N ARG A 171 -8.79 -7.52 -6.02
CA ARG A 171 -8.56 -8.39 -7.16
C ARG A 171 -7.24 -9.14 -7.02
N SER A 172 -7.33 -10.48 -7.03
CA SER A 172 -6.17 -11.34 -7.33
C SER A 172 -5.74 -11.09 -8.77
N CYS A 173 -4.47 -10.82 -9.05
CA CYS A 173 -4.02 -10.58 -10.42
C CYS A 173 -4.39 -11.77 -11.33
N GLY A 174 -5.05 -11.49 -12.46
CA GLY A 174 -5.63 -12.54 -13.33
C GLY A 174 -4.71 -13.01 -14.46
N ASN A 175 -3.68 -12.24 -14.79
CA ASN A 175 -2.81 -12.43 -15.94
C ASN A 175 -1.36 -11.99 -15.66
N CYS A 176 -0.94 -11.97 -14.40
CA CYS A 176 0.44 -11.71 -14.04
C CYS A 176 1.35 -12.83 -14.57
N ASP A 177 2.62 -12.48 -14.85
CA ASP A 177 3.64 -13.44 -15.30
C ASP A 177 3.75 -14.65 -14.35
N GLU A 178 3.67 -14.37 -13.05
CA GLU A 178 3.53 -15.38 -12.00
C GLU A 178 2.11 -15.38 -11.44
N MET A 179 1.54 -16.59 -11.33
CA MET A 179 0.19 -16.82 -10.83
C MET A 179 0.20 -17.75 -9.61
N PRO A 180 0.87 -17.36 -8.49
CA PRO A 180 0.77 -18.09 -7.23
C PRO A 180 -0.67 -18.06 -6.70
N ALA A 181 -0.99 -18.98 -5.79
CA ALA A 181 -2.25 -18.96 -5.08
C ALA A 181 -2.35 -17.72 -4.18
N ARG A 182 -3.52 -17.07 -4.19
CA ARG A 182 -3.80 -15.86 -3.41
C ARG A 182 -5.07 -16.03 -2.60
N HIS A 183 -4.99 -15.70 -1.33
CA HIS A 183 -6.10 -15.83 -0.39
C HIS A 183 -6.53 -14.44 0.09
N VAL A 184 -7.84 -14.25 0.22
CA VAL A 184 -8.39 -13.02 0.78
C VAL A 184 -9.37 -13.33 1.90
N GLU A 185 -9.23 -12.63 3.01
CA GLU A 185 -10.15 -12.66 4.14
C GLU A 185 -10.70 -11.25 4.35
N VAL A 186 -12.02 -11.08 4.21
CA VAL A 186 -12.70 -9.79 4.34
C VAL A 186 -13.66 -9.85 5.51
N SER A 187 -13.52 -8.93 6.46
CA SER A 187 -14.42 -8.85 7.63
C SER A 187 -14.72 -7.42 8.05
N GLY A 188 -15.99 -7.11 8.38
CA GLY A 188 -16.37 -5.80 8.91
C GLY A 188 -16.35 -4.65 7.89
N VAL A 189 -16.20 -4.96 6.60
CA VAL A 189 -16.09 -3.97 5.54
C VAL A 189 -17.42 -3.29 5.24
N THR A 190 -17.41 -1.97 5.08
CA THR A 190 -18.54 -1.19 4.58
C THR A 190 -18.22 -0.69 3.18
N ALA A 191 -19.00 -1.11 2.19
CA ALA A 191 -18.77 -0.76 0.79
C ALA A 191 -20.00 -0.14 0.14
N SER A 192 -19.83 0.98 -0.57
CA SER A 192 -20.90 1.61 -1.35
C SER A 192 -20.54 1.93 -2.79
N ASP A 193 -21.52 1.82 -3.68
CA ASP A 193 -21.41 2.26 -5.07
C ASP A 193 -20.22 1.62 -5.80
N GLY A 194 -20.23 0.29 -5.89
CA GLY A 194 -19.14 -0.44 -6.54
C GLY A 194 -19.56 -1.55 -7.49
N SER A 195 -18.64 -1.96 -8.37
CA SER A 195 -18.95 -3.05 -9.31
C SER A 195 -18.77 -4.43 -8.66
N MET A 196 -17.74 -4.63 -7.83
CA MET A 196 -17.47 -5.93 -7.21
C MET A 196 -16.70 -5.78 -5.89
N LEU A 197 -17.00 -6.59 -4.87
CA LEU A 197 -16.16 -6.60 -3.67
C LEU A 197 -14.87 -7.41 -3.89
N VAL A 198 -14.99 -8.69 -4.26
CA VAL A 198 -13.86 -9.63 -4.37
C VAL A 198 -13.82 -10.34 -5.72
N GLY A 199 -12.66 -10.34 -6.37
CA GLY A 199 -12.36 -11.14 -7.56
C GLY A 199 -11.20 -12.12 -7.34
N ILE A 200 -11.45 -13.42 -7.42
CA ILE A 200 -10.45 -14.49 -7.25
C ILE A 200 -10.29 -15.37 -8.49
N ASN A 201 -9.17 -16.09 -8.61
CA ASN A 201 -8.90 -17.07 -9.66
C ASN A 201 -8.81 -18.50 -9.08
N PRO A 202 -9.93 -19.22 -8.84
CA PRO A 202 -9.89 -20.52 -8.17
C PRO A 202 -9.07 -21.59 -8.90
N ASN A 203 -8.92 -21.49 -10.23
CA ASN A 203 -8.06 -22.38 -11.01
C ASN A 203 -6.56 -22.24 -10.69
N MET A 204 -6.17 -21.16 -10.00
CA MET A 204 -4.82 -20.94 -9.49
C MET A 204 -4.69 -21.25 -7.99
N GLY A 205 -5.75 -21.76 -7.36
CA GLY A 205 -5.77 -22.09 -5.93
C GLY A 205 -6.26 -20.96 -5.02
N ASP A 206 -6.75 -19.86 -5.59
CA ASP A 206 -7.25 -18.74 -4.79
C ASP A 206 -8.46 -19.10 -3.93
N THR A 207 -8.54 -18.48 -2.75
CA THR A 207 -9.72 -18.60 -1.88
C THR A 207 -10.17 -17.23 -1.38
N ALA A 208 -11.46 -17.13 -1.05
CA ALA A 208 -12.05 -15.95 -0.44
C ALA A 208 -12.90 -16.35 0.77
N THR A 209 -12.70 -15.65 1.88
CA THR A 209 -13.59 -15.67 3.04
C THR A 209 -14.15 -14.27 3.23
N ILE A 210 -15.48 -14.14 3.29
CA ILE A 210 -16.16 -12.84 3.43
C ILE A 210 -17.17 -12.97 4.58
N THR A 211 -17.04 -12.12 5.59
CA THR A 211 -17.93 -12.10 6.76
C THR A 211 -18.27 -10.67 7.16
N ASP A 212 -19.45 -10.45 7.75
CA ASP A 212 -19.82 -9.16 8.36
C ASP A 212 -19.64 -7.93 7.45
N VAL A 213 -19.96 -8.06 6.15
CA VAL A 213 -19.90 -6.95 5.20
C VAL A 213 -21.22 -6.20 5.09
N THR A 214 -21.14 -4.88 4.91
CA THR A 214 -22.29 -4.02 4.63
C THR A 214 -22.15 -3.44 3.23
N LEU A 215 -23.01 -3.88 2.30
CA LEU A 215 -22.96 -3.50 0.89
C LEU A 215 -24.14 -2.60 0.52
N THR A 216 -23.87 -1.44 -0.09
CA THR A 216 -24.88 -0.52 -0.63
C THR A 216 -24.59 -0.26 -2.10
N ASN A 217 -25.49 -0.59 -3.02
CA ASN A 217 -25.27 -0.41 -4.47
C ASN A 217 -23.97 -1.09 -5.00
N VAL A 218 -23.57 -2.22 -4.41
CA VAL A 218 -22.46 -3.04 -4.93
C VAL A 218 -23.04 -4.15 -5.81
N LYS A 219 -22.64 -4.24 -7.08
CA LYS A 219 -23.30 -5.14 -8.06
C LYS A 219 -23.03 -6.62 -7.79
N SER A 220 -21.86 -6.98 -7.25
CA SER A 220 -21.50 -8.36 -6.95
C SER A 220 -20.61 -8.43 -5.72
N GLU A 221 -20.89 -9.37 -4.82
CA GLU A 221 -20.04 -9.57 -3.64
C GLU A 221 -18.75 -10.30 -4.04
N CYS A 222 -18.85 -11.49 -4.64
CA CYS A 222 -17.67 -12.26 -4.98
C CYS A 222 -17.82 -12.95 -6.33
N ILE A 223 -16.87 -12.70 -7.22
CA ILE A 223 -16.79 -13.29 -8.56
C ILE A 223 -15.48 -14.07 -8.72
N THR A 224 -15.59 -15.14 -9.48
CA THR A 224 -14.49 -16.03 -9.86
C THR A 224 -14.13 -15.81 -11.31
N PHE A 225 -12.83 -15.86 -11.57
CA PHE A 225 -12.25 -15.74 -12.89
C PHE A 225 -11.39 -16.96 -13.19
N LYS A 226 -11.14 -17.19 -14.48
CA LYS A 226 -10.14 -18.14 -14.95
C LYS A 226 -8.84 -17.36 -15.16
N GLY A 227 -7.95 -17.42 -14.17
CA GLY A 227 -6.61 -16.85 -14.30
C GLY A 227 -5.83 -17.50 -15.44
N VAL A 228 -4.93 -16.76 -16.06
CA VAL A 228 -4.12 -17.19 -17.20
C VAL A 228 -2.65 -16.82 -17.02
N THR A 229 -1.75 -17.49 -17.74
CA THR A 229 -0.29 -17.26 -17.70
C THR A 229 0.28 -16.89 -19.06
N ASP A 230 -0.58 -16.69 -20.06
CA ASP A 230 -0.20 -16.34 -21.43
C ASP A 230 -0.33 -14.84 -21.71
N GLY A 231 -0.59 -14.04 -20.67
CA GLY A 231 -0.85 -12.60 -20.75
C GLY A 231 -2.23 -12.23 -21.29
N GLY A 232 -3.10 -13.21 -21.57
CA GLY A 232 -4.48 -12.95 -22.00
C GLY A 232 -5.33 -12.32 -20.91
N GLU A 233 -6.52 -11.82 -21.29
CA GLU A 233 -7.50 -11.34 -20.31
C GLU A 233 -8.17 -12.52 -19.59
N PRO A 234 -8.28 -12.50 -18.25
CA PRO A 234 -8.95 -13.54 -17.49
C PRO A 234 -10.47 -13.52 -17.74
N GLU A 235 -11.05 -14.68 -18.02
CA GLU A 235 -12.49 -14.83 -18.25
C GLU A 235 -13.26 -14.88 -16.93
N GLU A 236 -14.40 -14.19 -16.83
CA GLU A 236 -15.33 -14.34 -15.71
C GLU A 236 -16.05 -15.70 -15.78
N VAL A 237 -16.00 -16.49 -14.70
CA VAL A 237 -16.52 -17.87 -14.67
C VAL A 237 -17.82 -18.00 -13.86
N GLY A 238 -18.06 -17.11 -12.89
CA GLY A 238 -19.28 -17.09 -12.09
C GLY A 238 -19.08 -16.55 -10.68
N THR A 239 -20.07 -16.71 -9.81
CA THR A 239 -19.99 -16.25 -8.41
C THR A 239 -19.21 -17.23 -7.53
N CYS A 240 -18.64 -16.73 -6.43
CA CYS A 240 -17.90 -17.58 -5.48
C CYS A 240 -18.79 -18.64 -4.81
N ASP A 241 -20.10 -18.40 -4.67
CA ASP A 241 -21.05 -19.40 -4.17
C ASP A 241 -21.24 -20.60 -5.14
N GLY A 242 -20.98 -20.39 -6.44
CA GLY A 242 -21.08 -21.41 -7.47
C GLY A 242 -19.79 -22.21 -7.68
N ALA A 243 -18.65 -21.64 -7.30
CA ALA A 243 -17.35 -22.31 -7.28
C ALA A 243 -17.14 -22.93 -5.91
N GLY A 244 -17.64 -24.16 -5.72
CA GLY A 244 -17.65 -24.90 -4.45
C GLY A 244 -16.48 -24.57 -3.54
N GLY A 245 -16.79 -23.87 -2.44
CA GLY A 245 -15.89 -23.72 -1.31
C GLY A 245 -15.40 -25.11 -0.89
N ALA A 246 -14.10 -25.33 -1.04
CA ALA A 246 -13.40 -26.45 -0.42
C ALA A 246 -13.38 -26.22 1.09
N GLY A 247 -14.51 -26.55 1.72
CA GLY A 247 -14.79 -26.41 3.13
C GLY A 247 -15.94 -27.31 3.55
N ALA A 248 -16.02 -28.52 2.99
CA ALA A 248 -16.88 -29.57 3.48
C ALA A 248 -16.09 -30.89 3.48
N GLY A 249 -15.87 -31.44 4.66
CA GLY A 249 -15.31 -32.77 4.84
C GLY A 249 -16.13 -33.79 4.06
N GLY A 250 -15.49 -34.41 3.07
CA GLY A 250 -16.05 -35.49 2.27
C GLY A 250 -15.09 -36.67 2.32
N ALA A 251 -15.31 -37.54 3.30
CA ALA A 251 -14.77 -38.88 3.31
C ALA A 251 -15.10 -39.55 1.96
N SER A 252 -14.09 -40.12 1.32
CA SER A 252 -14.27 -40.94 0.14
C SER A 252 -15.14 -42.15 0.47
N ASP A 253 -16.25 -42.25 -0.25
CA ASP A 253 -17.14 -43.41 -0.32
C ASP A 253 -16.34 -44.67 -0.70
N ALA A 254 -16.27 -45.61 0.24
CA ALA A 254 -16.03 -47.02 -0.04
C ALA A 254 -17.18 -47.82 0.62
N ALA A 255 -17.90 -48.55 -0.22
CA ALA A 255 -19.08 -49.34 0.10
C ALA A 255 -18.83 -50.46 1.15
N PRO A 256 -19.89 -51.05 1.75
CA PRO A 256 -19.91 -51.51 3.13
C PRO A 256 -19.44 -52.96 3.31
N THR A 257 -18.88 -53.27 4.49
CA THR A 257 -18.84 -54.63 5.03
C THR A 257 -19.18 -54.63 6.52
N ASP A 258 -19.88 -55.69 6.90
CA ASP A 258 -20.59 -55.94 8.16
C ASP A 258 -19.78 -55.78 9.46
N GLY A 259 -20.50 -55.32 10.50
CA GLY A 259 -20.57 -56.02 11.79
C GLY A 259 -19.46 -55.78 12.82
N ALA A 260 -19.77 -54.99 13.86
CA ALA A 260 -19.71 -55.37 15.28
C ALA A 260 -19.56 -54.14 16.22
N THR A 261 -20.55 -53.94 17.08
CA THR A 261 -20.44 -53.30 18.42
C THR A 261 -20.06 -54.44 19.41
N PRO A 262 -19.38 -54.25 20.56
CA PRO A 262 -19.44 -53.13 21.52
C PRO A 262 -18.04 -52.69 22.05
N THR A 263 -17.79 -51.75 22.96
CA THR A 263 -18.37 -51.44 24.28
C THR A 263 -17.69 -50.17 24.84
N SER A 264 -18.33 -49.55 25.82
CA SER A 264 -17.91 -48.43 26.68
C SER A 264 -16.50 -48.52 27.31
N ALA A 265 -15.86 -47.37 27.54
CA ALA A 265 -15.62 -46.80 28.89
C ALA A 265 -14.67 -45.59 28.86
N SER A 266 -15.06 -44.54 29.59
CA SER A 266 -14.22 -43.46 30.11
C SER A 266 -13.30 -44.00 31.22
N PRO A 267 -12.20 -43.31 31.58
CA PRO A 267 -12.29 -42.52 32.82
C PRO A 267 -11.47 -41.23 32.88
N ASP A 268 -11.82 -40.48 33.93
CA ASP A 268 -11.29 -39.27 34.54
C ASP A 268 -9.80 -38.93 34.49
N ALA A 269 -9.58 -37.60 34.56
CA ALA A 269 -8.36 -36.92 34.99
C ALA A 269 -7.99 -37.23 36.47
N PRO A 270 -6.79 -36.81 36.92
CA PRO A 270 -6.80 -35.58 37.72
C PRO A 270 -5.58 -34.66 37.53
N ALA A 271 -5.79 -33.41 37.99
CA ALA A 271 -4.86 -32.30 38.08
C ALA A 271 -3.82 -32.44 39.22
N THR A 272 -2.69 -31.71 39.10
CA THR A 272 -1.87 -31.05 40.15
C THR A 272 -0.74 -30.30 39.40
N SER A 273 -0.59 -28.96 39.38
CA SER A 273 -0.32 -27.93 40.41
C SER A 273 1.16 -27.57 40.58
N ALA A 274 1.43 -26.27 40.73
CA ALA A 274 2.63 -25.54 41.17
C ALA A 274 3.39 -24.81 40.04
N VAL A 275 3.24 -23.50 39.85
CA VAL A 275 3.81 -22.34 40.59
C VAL A 275 5.31 -22.44 40.88
N GLU A 276 6.11 -21.64 40.17
CA GLU A 276 7.20 -20.90 40.81
C GLU A 276 7.45 -19.59 40.04
N GLU A 277 7.20 -18.50 40.77
CA GLU A 277 7.57 -17.13 40.49
C GLU A 277 8.90 -16.88 41.20
N SER A 278 9.87 -16.26 40.53
CA SER A 278 11.00 -15.64 41.23
C SER A 278 11.44 -14.39 40.48
N GLU A 279 11.08 -13.23 41.02
CA GLU A 279 11.71 -11.96 40.73
C GLU A 279 13.11 -11.89 41.36
N ALA A 280 14.06 -11.26 40.66
CA ALA A 280 15.14 -10.50 41.27
C ALA A 280 15.61 -9.39 40.30
N THR A 281 15.48 -8.16 40.76
CA THR A 281 15.90 -6.90 40.11
C THR A 281 17.35 -6.53 40.53
N PRO A 282 17.89 -5.33 40.26
CA PRO A 282 19.00 -5.09 39.36
C PRO A 282 20.32 -4.74 40.07
N SER A 283 21.44 -4.70 39.35
CA SER A 283 22.65 -4.00 39.80
C SER A 283 22.99 -2.87 38.84
N ALA A 284 22.87 -1.66 39.38
CA ALA A 284 23.54 -0.48 38.88
C ALA A 284 25.03 -0.54 39.24
N VAL A 285 25.88 -0.10 38.31
CA VAL A 285 27.16 0.55 38.62
C VAL A 285 27.30 1.78 37.75
N ASP A 286 27.86 2.77 38.41
CA ASP A 286 27.85 4.21 38.19
C ASP A 286 29.03 4.67 37.29
N GLU A 287 29.05 5.98 37.07
CA GLU A 287 30.18 6.85 36.74
C GLU A 287 30.46 7.23 35.27
N SER A 288 29.76 8.30 34.87
CA SER A 288 30.31 9.62 34.51
C SER A 288 31.70 9.71 33.85
N ASN A 289 31.76 10.38 32.68
CA ASN A 289 32.56 11.61 32.56
C ASN A 289 32.10 12.53 31.42
N SER A 290 32.23 13.81 31.70
CA SER A 290 31.88 15.04 30.97
C SER A 290 33.01 15.59 30.08
N GLY A 291 32.64 16.50 29.15
CA GLY A 291 33.50 17.50 28.49
C GLY A 291 34.32 16.95 27.31
N ASP A 292 34.59 17.66 26.22
CA ASP A 292 34.81 19.10 26.06
C ASP A 292 34.76 19.47 24.55
N GLU A 293 34.61 20.77 24.26
CA GLU A 293 34.53 21.38 22.92
C GLU A 293 35.91 21.62 22.26
N LYS A 294 35.86 21.89 20.93
CA LYS A 294 36.87 22.57 20.06
C LYS A 294 38.09 21.70 19.67
N LYS A 295 38.71 21.83 18.48
CA LYS A 295 38.84 22.91 17.50
C LYS A 295 39.37 22.33 16.17
N GLU A 296 39.21 23.13 15.12
CA GLU A 296 39.74 23.05 13.74
C GLU A 296 41.22 22.69 13.55
N GLU A 297 41.55 22.03 12.42
CA GLU A 297 42.63 22.35 11.43
C GLU A 297 42.47 21.34 10.26
N SER A 298 42.09 21.74 9.04
CA SER A 298 42.89 22.33 7.95
C SER A 298 44.03 21.44 7.41
N GLY A 299 43.96 21.13 6.12
CA GLY A 299 44.95 20.34 5.36
C GLY A 299 44.61 20.39 3.87
N ASP A 300 45.53 20.95 3.09
CA ASP A 300 45.38 21.56 1.77
C ASP A 300 45.89 20.66 0.61
N GLU A 301 45.58 21.08 -0.63
CA GLU A 301 46.14 20.70 -1.96
C GLU A 301 45.85 19.28 -2.54
N LYS A 302 45.54 19.07 -3.84
CA LYS A 302 45.90 19.77 -5.10
C LYS A 302 45.06 19.29 -6.32
N LYS A 303 44.73 20.25 -7.20
CA LYS A 303 44.61 20.27 -8.70
C LYS A 303 44.38 18.96 -9.50
N GLU A 304 43.45 19.01 -10.47
CA GLU A 304 43.74 19.20 -11.92
C GLU A 304 42.51 19.75 -12.69
N GLU A 305 42.78 20.62 -13.67
CA GLU A 305 41.83 21.27 -14.60
C GLU A 305 41.77 20.53 -15.95
N SER A 306 40.60 20.56 -16.59
CA SER A 306 40.34 20.82 -18.03
C SER A 306 38.88 20.43 -18.30
N GLY A 307 38.07 21.08 -19.14
CA GLY A 307 38.25 22.17 -20.08
C GLY A 307 37.01 22.17 -21.00
N ASP A 308 36.82 23.32 -21.65
CA ASP A 308 35.99 23.57 -22.83
C ASP A 308 34.57 24.13 -22.71
N GLU A 309 34.36 25.12 -23.58
CA GLU A 309 33.38 26.19 -23.59
C GLU A 309 32.35 26.01 -24.73
N LYS A 310 31.32 26.89 -24.70
CA LYS A 310 30.60 27.51 -25.84
C LYS A 310 29.57 26.63 -26.57
N LYS A 311 28.39 27.11 -27.01
CA LYS A 311 27.79 28.44 -27.34
C LYS A 311 26.25 28.25 -27.35
N GLU A 312 25.40 29.17 -26.86
CA GLU A 312 24.73 30.29 -27.60
C GLU A 312 24.16 29.88 -28.99
N GLU A 313 22.97 30.27 -29.47
CA GLU A 313 22.01 31.36 -29.18
C GLU A 313 20.73 31.13 -30.02
N SER A 314 19.62 31.77 -29.62
CA SER A 314 18.53 32.42 -30.41
C SER A 314 17.74 31.60 -31.47
N ASP A 315 16.52 31.90 -31.94
CA ASP A 315 15.56 33.03 -31.99
C ASP A 315 14.16 32.39 -32.18
N GLU A 316 13.08 32.79 -31.50
CA GLU A 316 12.12 33.87 -31.81
C GLU A 316 11.31 33.81 -33.14
N LYS A 317 10.01 34.15 -32.98
CA LYS A 317 8.91 34.48 -33.94
C LYS A 317 8.05 33.32 -34.49
N LYS A 318 6.73 33.18 -34.24
CA LYS A 318 5.54 34.06 -34.10
C LYS A 318 4.81 34.31 -35.44
N GLU A 319 3.47 34.12 -35.39
CA GLU A 319 2.40 34.54 -36.33
C GLU A 319 2.25 33.69 -37.60
N GLU A 320 1.07 33.43 -38.18
CA GLU A 320 -0.34 33.79 -37.97
C GLU A 320 -1.21 32.89 -38.89
N SER A 321 -2.53 33.13 -38.86
CA SER A 321 -3.55 32.92 -39.91
C SER A 321 -4.44 31.66 -39.89
N SER A 322 -5.65 31.89 -39.36
CA SER A 322 -6.97 31.66 -39.98
C SER A 322 -7.07 30.83 -41.27
N ASP A 323 -8.05 29.92 -41.32
CA ASP A 323 -9.26 30.15 -42.12
C ASP A 323 -10.32 29.04 -41.92
N GLU A 324 -11.58 29.50 -41.95
CA GLU A 324 -12.84 28.75 -41.98
C GLU A 324 -12.97 27.82 -43.19
N ALA A 325 -13.76 26.74 -43.07
CA ALA A 325 -15.03 26.55 -43.78
C ALA A 325 -15.42 25.05 -43.96
N ASP A 326 -16.71 24.82 -43.72
CA ASP A 326 -17.61 23.74 -44.15
C ASP A 326 -17.20 22.83 -45.33
N ALA A 327 -17.52 21.53 -45.24
CA ALA A 327 -18.72 20.95 -45.85
C ALA A 327 -18.67 19.40 -45.93
N GLU A 328 -19.86 18.82 -45.70
CA GLU A 328 -20.33 17.41 -45.85
C GLU A 328 -20.05 16.41 -44.73
#